data_AF-A0A352XEL1-F1
#
_entry.id   AF-A0A352XEL1-F1
#
_cell.length_a   1.000
_cell.length_b   1.000
_cell.length_c   1.000
_cell.angle_alpha   90.00
_cell.angle_beta   90.00
_cell.angle_gamma   90.00
#
_symmetry.space_group_name_H-M   'P 1'
#
loop_
_entity.id
_entity.type
_entity.pdbx_description
1 polymer ?
#
loop_
_entity_poly.entity_id
_entity_poly.type
_entity_poly.pdbx_seq_one_letter_code
_entity_poly.pdbx_strand_id
1 'polypeptide(L)'
;MIEFKQGNLLEENVESLVNTVNCVGVMGKGIALQFKQAFPENFRQYEKACRIGEVKPGCMFTVPIGKVFYPRYIINFPTKNHWKGKSKLEDIKTGLKALVTEVQKLGITSIAIPPLGCGNGGLDWGTVKPLIESAFAELPEVKVVIFEPIGAPEVTRIQVATSKPKMTRSRSLLISLLELYGIPGYKLTLLEIQKLAYFLQVAGEPLKLRYVKHKYGPYADNLNHALQRIEGHYIRGYGDRSQDAEIYVLPEGREAGKRFLQQSPDANNCLEQVSRLIMGFETPYGMELLATVHWVAQENPEAAKDCEVAIALVHDWSDRKRNLFKPSHIRKAWQRLYQQNWL
;
A
#
# COMPACT_ATOMS: atom_id res chain seq x y z
N MET A 1 -22.01 6.03 -28.18
CA MET A 1 -22.59 6.97 -27.18
C MET A 1 -21.64 7.09 -26.01
N ILE A 2 -21.26 8.31 -25.59
CA ILE A 2 -20.35 8.54 -24.46
C ILE A 2 -21.13 9.07 -23.25
N GLU A 3 -21.02 8.40 -22.10
CA GLU A 3 -21.60 8.78 -20.83
C GLU A 3 -20.47 9.14 -19.84
N PHE A 4 -20.64 10.24 -19.09
CA PHE A 4 -19.74 10.58 -17.98
C PHE A 4 -20.35 10.15 -16.67
N LYS A 5 -19.56 9.46 -15.84
CA LYS A 5 -19.98 9.01 -14.52
C LYS A 5 -18.93 9.31 -13.46
N GLN A 6 -19.41 9.37 -12.23
CA GLN A 6 -18.60 9.36 -11.03
C GLN A 6 -19.03 8.13 -10.21
N GLY A 7 -18.06 7.40 -9.66
CA GLY A 7 -18.31 6.28 -8.77
C GLY A 7 -17.23 5.20 -8.87
N ASN A 8 -17.63 3.97 -8.55
CA ASN A 8 -16.76 2.80 -8.65
C ASN A 8 -16.83 2.18 -10.06
N LEU A 9 -15.75 2.31 -10.83
CA LEU A 9 -15.67 1.73 -12.18
C LEU A 9 -15.90 0.21 -12.18
N LEU A 10 -15.51 -0.49 -11.10
CA LEU A 10 -15.59 -1.94 -11.03
C LEU A 10 -17.04 -2.48 -10.93
N GLU A 11 -17.99 -1.61 -10.60
CA GLU A 11 -19.42 -1.94 -10.49
C GLU A 11 -20.18 -1.64 -11.79
N GLU A 12 -19.52 -1.05 -12.79
CA GLU A 12 -20.18 -0.67 -14.04
C GLU A 12 -20.56 -1.91 -14.86
N ASN A 13 -21.83 -2.00 -15.23
CA ASN A 13 -22.38 -3.13 -15.97
C ASN A 13 -22.11 -3.01 -17.47
N VAL A 14 -20.86 -3.28 -17.88
CA VAL A 14 -20.37 -3.19 -19.26
C VAL A 14 -19.51 -4.41 -19.63
N GLU A 15 -19.38 -4.69 -20.92
CA GLU A 15 -18.65 -5.86 -21.41
C GLU A 15 -17.15 -5.82 -21.07
N SER A 16 -16.56 -4.64 -20.99
CA SER A 16 -15.15 -4.50 -20.67
C SER A 16 -14.85 -3.36 -19.69
N LEU A 17 -13.90 -3.62 -18.79
CA LEU A 17 -13.38 -2.62 -17.86
C LEU A 17 -11.91 -2.35 -18.18
N VAL A 18 -11.55 -1.07 -18.26
CA VAL A 18 -10.15 -0.66 -18.46
C VAL A 18 -9.44 -0.49 -17.13
N ASN A 19 -8.32 -1.20 -16.98
CA ASN A 19 -7.42 -1.09 -15.83
C ASN A 19 -6.15 -0.33 -16.23
N THR A 20 -5.77 0.71 -15.50
CA THR A 20 -4.50 1.42 -15.76
C THR A 20 -3.34 0.72 -15.06
N VAL A 21 -2.35 0.26 -15.82
CA VAL A 21 -1.23 -0.55 -15.31
C VAL A 21 0.13 0.04 -15.65
N ASN A 22 1.19 -0.55 -15.07
CA ASN A 22 2.57 -0.35 -15.51
C ASN A 22 3.06 -1.58 -16.31
N CYS A 23 4.34 -1.59 -16.71
CA CYS A 23 4.91 -2.69 -17.48
C CYS A 23 5.77 -3.64 -16.63
N VAL A 24 5.87 -3.42 -15.31
CA VAL A 24 6.74 -4.19 -14.39
C VAL A 24 5.98 -5.11 -13.44
N GLY A 25 4.70 -5.41 -13.73
CA GLY A 25 3.96 -6.46 -13.01
C GLY A 25 3.42 -6.05 -11.64
N VAL A 26 3.37 -4.76 -11.31
CA VAL A 26 2.92 -4.29 -9.98
C VAL A 26 1.55 -3.62 -10.07
N MET A 27 0.55 -4.14 -9.34
CA MET A 27 -0.75 -3.46 -9.15
C MET A 27 -0.90 -3.05 -7.69
N GLY A 28 -0.20 -1.98 -7.31
CA GLY A 28 -0.03 -1.60 -5.90
C GLY A 28 -1.00 -0.55 -5.40
N LYS A 29 -1.45 0.41 -6.21
CA LYS A 29 -2.25 1.55 -5.72
C LYS A 29 -3.31 2.01 -6.72
N GLY A 30 -4.20 2.89 -6.25
CA GLY A 30 -5.28 3.45 -7.04
C GLY A 30 -6.14 2.36 -7.66
N ILE A 31 -6.63 2.60 -8.87
CA ILE A 31 -7.53 1.66 -9.54
C ILE A 31 -6.88 0.30 -9.82
N ALA A 32 -5.58 0.24 -10.10
CA ALA A 32 -4.87 -1.02 -10.34
C ALA A 32 -4.96 -1.99 -9.14
N LEU A 33 -4.83 -1.46 -7.92
CA LEU A 33 -5.00 -2.26 -6.72
C LEU A 33 -6.42 -2.80 -6.59
N GLN A 34 -7.43 -1.98 -6.93
CA GLN A 34 -8.83 -2.40 -6.91
C GLN A 34 -9.05 -3.55 -7.90
N PHE A 35 -8.52 -3.46 -9.12
CA PHE A 35 -8.56 -4.56 -10.10
C PHE A 35 -7.84 -5.81 -9.61
N LYS A 36 -6.66 -5.69 -8.97
CA LYS A 36 -5.97 -6.85 -8.38
C LYS A 36 -6.80 -7.54 -7.31
N GLN A 37 -7.53 -6.77 -6.50
CA GLN A 37 -8.37 -7.29 -5.43
C GLN A 37 -9.65 -7.93 -5.96
N ALA A 38 -10.29 -7.36 -6.98
CA ALA A 38 -11.53 -7.85 -7.56
C ALA A 38 -11.33 -8.96 -8.61
N PHE A 39 -10.22 -8.94 -9.35
CA PHE A 39 -9.91 -9.86 -10.44
C PHE A 39 -8.51 -10.47 -10.25
N PRO A 40 -8.30 -11.35 -9.24
CA PRO A 40 -6.98 -11.90 -8.93
C PRO A 40 -6.39 -12.74 -10.08
N GLU A 41 -7.23 -13.37 -10.92
CA GLU A 41 -6.76 -14.09 -12.11
C GLU A 41 -6.19 -13.16 -13.17
N ASN A 42 -6.86 -12.03 -13.41
CA ASN A 42 -6.33 -10.96 -14.28
C ASN A 42 -4.93 -10.52 -13.81
N PHE A 43 -4.76 -10.30 -12.50
CA PHE A 43 -3.45 -9.94 -11.96
C PHE A 43 -2.39 -11.03 -12.18
N ARG A 44 -2.73 -12.31 -12.00
CA ARG A 44 -1.78 -13.42 -12.20
C ARG A 44 -1.30 -13.50 -13.64
N GLN A 45 -2.21 -13.37 -14.61
CA GLN A 45 -1.87 -13.37 -16.03
C GLN A 45 -1.05 -12.14 -16.41
N TYR A 46 -1.47 -10.95 -15.96
CA TYR A 46 -0.72 -9.70 -16.16
C TYR A 46 0.70 -9.77 -15.58
N GLU A 47 0.87 -10.27 -14.35
CA GLU A 47 2.18 -10.38 -13.72
C GLU A 47 3.11 -11.30 -14.52
N LYS A 48 2.58 -12.44 -15.02
CA LYS A 48 3.33 -13.36 -15.88
C LYS A 48 3.74 -12.69 -17.19
N ALA A 49 2.82 -12.00 -17.86
CA ALA A 49 3.09 -11.29 -19.11
C ALA A 49 4.14 -10.17 -18.94
N CYS A 50 4.10 -9.43 -17.82
CA CYS A 50 5.14 -8.44 -17.51
C CYS A 50 6.53 -9.09 -17.33
N ARG A 51 6.62 -10.25 -16.66
CA ARG A 51 7.92 -10.93 -16.44
C ARG A 51 8.61 -11.35 -17.73
N ILE A 52 7.85 -11.66 -18.78
CA ILE A 52 8.36 -12.02 -20.11
C ILE A 52 8.38 -10.84 -21.10
N GLY A 53 8.06 -9.63 -20.64
CA GLY A 53 8.18 -8.40 -21.44
C GLY A 53 7.08 -8.20 -22.49
N GLU A 54 5.95 -8.87 -22.38
CA GLU A 54 4.81 -8.73 -23.31
C GLU A 54 4.03 -7.44 -23.12
N VAL A 55 3.97 -6.93 -21.88
CA VAL A 55 3.25 -5.69 -21.56
C VAL A 55 4.13 -4.47 -21.82
N LYS A 56 3.73 -3.63 -22.78
CA LYS A 56 4.45 -2.42 -23.20
C LYS A 56 3.48 -1.26 -23.45
N PRO A 57 3.91 0.01 -23.32
CA PRO A 57 3.09 1.14 -23.73
C PRO A 57 2.61 0.99 -25.18
N GLY A 58 1.35 1.33 -25.44
CA GLY A 58 0.75 1.14 -26.76
C GLY A 58 0.29 -0.29 -27.08
N CYS A 59 0.46 -1.26 -26.17
CA CYS A 59 -0.05 -2.62 -26.35
C CYS A 59 -1.02 -2.95 -25.21
N MET A 60 -2.30 -3.15 -25.53
CA MET A 60 -3.28 -3.59 -24.53
C MET A 60 -3.01 -5.03 -24.13
N PHE A 61 -3.11 -5.32 -22.83
CA PHE A 61 -3.08 -6.70 -22.33
C PHE A 61 -4.48 -7.09 -21.84
N THR A 62 -5.22 -7.81 -22.67
CA THR A 62 -6.62 -8.17 -22.41
C THR A 62 -6.74 -9.55 -21.79
N VAL A 63 -7.50 -9.66 -20.71
CA VAL A 63 -7.80 -10.94 -20.04
C VAL A 63 -9.31 -11.22 -20.11
N PRO A 64 -9.73 -12.35 -20.70
CA PRO A 64 -11.12 -12.79 -20.62
C PRO A 64 -11.44 -13.33 -19.22
N ILE A 65 -12.57 -12.92 -18.65
CA ILE A 65 -12.98 -13.28 -17.28
C ILE A 65 -13.81 -14.57 -17.24
N GLY A 66 -14.28 -15.07 -18.38
CA GLY A 66 -14.92 -16.39 -18.52
C GLY A 66 -16.23 -16.55 -17.74
N LYS A 67 -16.85 -15.45 -17.30
CA LYS A 67 -18.11 -15.45 -16.55
C LYS A 67 -19.30 -15.26 -17.50
N VAL A 68 -20.45 -15.79 -17.09
CA VAL A 68 -21.76 -15.60 -17.78
C VAL A 68 -22.22 -14.13 -17.71
N PHE A 69 -21.79 -13.40 -16.68
CA PHE A 69 -22.11 -12.00 -16.44
C PHE A 69 -20.96 -11.06 -16.80
N TYR A 70 -21.28 -9.79 -16.96
CA TYR A 70 -20.30 -8.72 -17.16
C TYR A 70 -19.41 -8.49 -15.91
N PRO A 71 -18.16 -8.03 -16.09
CA PRO A 71 -17.49 -7.82 -17.38
C PRO A 71 -16.98 -9.13 -18.00
N ARG A 72 -16.98 -9.19 -19.33
CA ARG A 72 -16.40 -10.28 -20.13
C ARG A 72 -14.88 -10.16 -20.23
N TYR A 73 -14.38 -8.92 -20.28
CA TYR A 73 -12.96 -8.61 -20.46
C TYR A 73 -12.46 -7.59 -19.43
N ILE A 74 -11.21 -7.78 -18.99
CA ILE A 74 -10.42 -6.72 -18.36
C ILE A 74 -9.32 -6.33 -19.34
N ILE A 75 -9.31 -5.06 -19.74
CA ILE A 75 -8.29 -4.52 -20.65
C ILE A 75 -7.28 -3.76 -19.81
N ASN A 76 -6.07 -4.33 -19.64
CA ASN A 76 -5.00 -3.67 -18.91
C ASN A 76 -4.27 -2.71 -19.86
N PHE A 77 -4.47 -1.41 -19.62
CA PHE A 77 -3.93 -0.29 -20.37
C PHE A 77 -2.60 0.18 -19.74
N PRO A 78 -1.44 -0.04 -20.38
CA PRO A 78 -0.16 0.38 -19.83
C PRO A 78 0.01 1.90 -19.96
N THR A 79 -0.08 2.60 -18.83
CA THR A 79 0.08 4.07 -18.76
C THR A 79 1.45 4.51 -18.28
N LYS A 80 2.31 3.55 -17.91
CA LYS A 80 3.66 3.76 -17.36
C LYS A 80 4.58 2.58 -17.68
N ASN A 81 5.87 2.87 -17.88
CA ASN A 81 6.89 1.82 -17.91
C ASN A 81 7.09 1.20 -16.52
N HIS A 82 7.40 2.03 -15.51
CA HIS A 82 7.60 1.60 -14.12
C HIS A 82 6.65 2.36 -13.18
N TRP A 83 6.17 1.70 -12.13
CA TRP A 83 5.26 2.31 -11.15
C TRP A 83 5.79 3.56 -10.42
N LYS A 84 7.12 3.74 -10.36
CA LYS A 84 7.80 4.90 -9.75
C LYS A 84 7.79 6.13 -10.66
N GLY A 85 7.61 5.93 -11.97
CA GLY A 85 7.59 7.01 -12.96
C GLY A 85 6.24 7.71 -13.07
N LYS A 86 6.22 8.87 -13.74
CA LYS A 86 5.00 9.54 -14.18
C LYS A 86 4.47 8.92 -15.47
N SER A 87 3.18 9.11 -15.73
CA SER A 87 2.58 8.75 -17.02
C SER A 87 2.99 9.78 -18.09
N LYS A 88 3.11 9.34 -19.34
CA LYS A 88 3.40 10.24 -20.47
C LYS A 88 2.19 10.35 -21.37
N LEU A 89 1.93 11.55 -21.89
CA LEU A 89 0.81 11.78 -22.80
C LEU A 89 0.93 10.97 -24.10
N GLU A 90 2.15 10.73 -24.57
CA GLU A 90 2.43 9.88 -25.74
C GLU A 90 1.98 8.42 -25.53
N ASP A 91 2.21 7.88 -24.31
CA ASP A 91 1.77 6.53 -23.93
C ASP A 91 0.23 6.45 -23.94
N ILE A 92 -0.46 7.52 -23.50
CA ILE A 92 -1.93 7.60 -23.54
C ILE A 92 -2.43 7.64 -24.98
N LYS A 93 -1.87 8.51 -25.84
CA LYS A 93 -2.28 8.61 -27.25
C LYS A 93 -2.10 7.29 -28.00
N THR A 94 -0.94 6.65 -27.82
CA THR A 94 -0.64 5.37 -28.47
C THR A 94 -1.52 4.25 -27.91
N GLY A 95 -1.70 4.23 -26.58
CA GLY A 95 -2.57 3.27 -25.92
C GLY A 95 -4.04 3.40 -26.31
N LEU A 96 -4.55 4.62 -26.55
CA LEU A 96 -5.93 4.84 -26.99
C LEU A 96 -6.19 4.28 -28.39
N LYS A 97 -5.26 4.46 -29.32
CA LYS A 97 -5.36 3.84 -30.66
C LYS A 97 -5.38 2.31 -30.57
N ALA A 98 -4.51 1.76 -29.73
CA ALA A 98 -4.47 0.32 -29.48
C ALA A 98 -5.74 -0.19 -28.78
N LEU A 99 -6.31 0.60 -27.86
CA LEU A 99 -7.56 0.29 -27.18
C LEU A 99 -8.73 0.23 -28.16
N VAL A 100 -8.86 1.22 -29.05
CA VAL A 100 -9.89 1.24 -30.11
C VAL A 100 -9.76 0.00 -31.01
N THR A 101 -8.53 -0.32 -31.44
CA THR A 101 -8.26 -1.51 -32.26
C THR A 101 -8.67 -2.80 -31.54
N GLU A 102 -8.35 -2.92 -30.26
CA GLU A 102 -8.68 -4.10 -29.45
C GLU A 102 -10.20 -4.22 -29.22
N VAL A 103 -10.89 -3.09 -28.98
CA VAL A 103 -12.36 -3.05 -28.86
C VAL A 103 -13.04 -3.53 -30.14
N GLN A 104 -12.60 -3.06 -31.31
CA GLN A 104 -13.11 -3.52 -32.60
C GLN A 104 -12.86 -5.01 -32.82
N LYS A 105 -11.62 -5.45 -32.59
CA LYS A 105 -11.19 -6.84 -32.79
C LYS A 105 -12.00 -7.82 -31.94
N LEU A 106 -12.35 -7.44 -30.72
CA LEU A 106 -13.11 -8.27 -29.79
C LEU A 106 -14.62 -8.11 -29.93
N GLY A 107 -15.10 -7.20 -30.79
CA GLY A 107 -16.51 -6.90 -30.96
C GLY A 107 -17.17 -6.36 -29.68
N ILE A 108 -16.42 -5.61 -28.87
CA ILE A 108 -16.91 -5.08 -27.59
C ILE A 108 -17.92 -3.96 -27.87
N THR A 109 -19.11 -4.09 -27.30
CA THR A 109 -20.23 -3.15 -27.47
C THR A 109 -20.36 -2.16 -26.31
N SER A 110 -19.72 -2.44 -25.17
CA SER A 110 -19.71 -1.52 -24.03
C SER A 110 -18.42 -1.59 -23.21
N ILE A 111 -17.92 -0.41 -22.80
CA ILE A 111 -16.64 -0.26 -22.12
C ILE A 111 -16.67 0.84 -21.06
N ALA A 112 -16.04 0.61 -19.91
CA ALA A 112 -15.82 1.62 -18.88
C ALA A 112 -14.34 2.00 -18.79
N ILE A 113 -14.06 3.31 -18.79
CA ILE A 113 -12.71 3.87 -18.89
C ILE A 113 -12.43 4.80 -17.70
N PRO A 114 -11.36 4.57 -16.90
CA PRO A 114 -10.96 5.47 -15.82
C PRO A 114 -10.19 6.69 -16.35
N PRO A 115 -9.89 7.69 -15.49
CA PRO A 115 -9.06 8.82 -15.89
C PRO A 115 -7.60 8.39 -16.12
N LEU A 116 -7.26 8.15 -17.40
CA LEU A 116 -6.01 7.50 -17.82
C LEU A 116 -4.78 8.35 -17.45
N GLY A 117 -4.03 7.92 -16.44
CA GLY A 117 -2.78 8.57 -16.03
C GLY A 117 -2.96 9.89 -15.25
N CYS A 118 -4.17 10.32 -14.89
CA CYS A 118 -4.38 11.64 -14.26
C CYS A 118 -4.15 11.69 -12.74
N GLY A 119 -4.42 10.60 -12.02
CA GLY A 119 -4.14 10.51 -10.57
C GLY A 119 -2.67 10.25 -10.29
N ASN A 120 -2.34 9.00 -9.99
CA ASN A 120 -0.97 8.56 -9.72
C ASN A 120 0.02 8.84 -10.86
N GLY A 121 -0.46 9.04 -12.09
CA GLY A 121 0.36 9.36 -13.26
C GLY A 121 0.69 10.84 -13.40
N GLY A 122 -0.07 11.73 -12.76
CA GLY A 122 0.16 13.18 -12.74
C GLY A 122 -0.18 13.90 -14.05
N LEU A 123 -0.93 13.29 -14.97
CA LEU A 123 -1.44 13.97 -16.16
C LEU A 123 -2.64 14.85 -15.81
N ASP A 124 -2.82 15.94 -16.55
CA ASP A 124 -3.99 16.80 -16.40
C ASP A 124 -5.23 16.15 -17.04
N TRP A 125 -6.35 16.12 -16.31
CA TRP A 125 -7.61 15.55 -16.81
C TRP A 125 -8.20 16.37 -17.95
N GLY A 126 -8.07 17.70 -17.92
CA GLY A 126 -8.51 18.58 -19.00
C GLY A 126 -7.81 18.27 -20.34
N THR A 127 -6.60 17.73 -20.27
CA THR A 127 -5.83 17.28 -21.45
C THR A 127 -6.15 15.85 -21.86
N VAL A 128 -6.36 14.93 -20.91
CA VAL A 128 -6.60 13.51 -21.21
C VAL A 128 -8.03 13.23 -21.68
N LYS A 129 -9.04 13.90 -21.09
CA LYS A 129 -10.45 13.68 -21.42
C LYS A 129 -10.74 13.84 -22.93
N PRO A 130 -10.32 14.93 -23.61
CA PRO A 130 -10.55 15.10 -25.05
C PRO A 130 -9.89 14.00 -25.91
N LEU A 131 -8.80 13.40 -25.44
CA LEU A 131 -8.15 12.31 -26.18
C LEU A 131 -9.00 11.03 -26.14
N ILE A 132 -9.62 10.72 -25.00
CA ILE A 132 -10.52 9.56 -24.87
C ILE A 132 -11.75 9.77 -25.75
N GLU A 133 -12.37 10.95 -25.68
CA GLU A 133 -13.53 11.31 -26.50
C GLU A 133 -13.21 11.19 -28.00
N SER A 134 -12.09 11.77 -28.43
CA SER A 134 -11.66 11.72 -29.84
C SER A 134 -11.39 10.30 -30.32
N ALA A 135 -10.79 9.44 -29.50
CA ALA A 135 -10.49 8.06 -29.89
C ALA A 135 -11.77 7.23 -30.06
N PHE A 136 -12.74 7.39 -29.16
CA PHE A 136 -13.98 6.63 -29.21
C PHE A 136 -15.06 7.25 -30.12
N ALA A 137 -14.84 8.45 -30.65
CA ALA A 137 -15.64 8.97 -31.76
C ALA A 137 -15.53 8.08 -33.02
N GLU A 138 -14.46 7.30 -33.16
CA GLU A 138 -14.28 6.31 -34.23
C GLU A 138 -15.20 5.08 -34.08
N LEU A 139 -15.84 4.91 -32.91
CA LEU A 139 -16.71 3.77 -32.56
C LEU A 139 -18.07 4.24 -32.03
N PRO A 140 -18.90 4.93 -32.85
CA PRO A 140 -20.15 5.53 -32.39
C PRO A 140 -21.16 4.53 -31.81
N GLU A 141 -21.12 3.28 -32.28
CA GLU A 141 -21.96 2.15 -31.85
C GLU A 141 -21.59 1.59 -30.46
N VAL A 142 -20.37 1.86 -29.97
CA VAL A 142 -19.93 1.39 -28.66
C VAL A 142 -20.46 2.32 -27.58
N LYS A 143 -21.05 1.73 -26.52
CA LYS A 143 -21.39 2.45 -25.29
C LYS A 143 -20.11 2.65 -24.48
N VAL A 144 -19.68 3.90 -24.33
CA VAL A 144 -18.48 4.26 -23.56
C VAL A 144 -18.88 4.98 -22.29
N VAL A 145 -18.48 4.46 -21.14
CA VAL A 145 -18.68 5.08 -19.83
C VAL A 145 -17.34 5.60 -19.33
N ILE A 146 -17.16 6.91 -19.32
CA ILE A 146 -15.93 7.56 -18.84
C ILE A 146 -16.12 7.95 -17.37
N PHE A 147 -15.29 7.40 -16.51
CA PHE A 147 -15.25 7.76 -15.09
C PHE A 147 -14.37 9.00 -14.91
N GLU A 148 -14.94 10.05 -14.33
CA GLU A 148 -14.22 11.27 -14.02
C GLU A 148 -13.43 11.12 -12.70
N PRO A 149 -12.26 11.79 -12.57
CA PRO A 149 -11.49 11.75 -11.34
C PRO A 149 -12.27 12.43 -10.21
N ILE A 150 -12.75 11.62 -9.28
CA ILE A 150 -13.20 12.08 -7.97
C ILE A 150 -11.93 12.20 -7.11
N GLY A 151 -11.82 13.26 -6.30
CA GLY A 151 -10.90 13.22 -5.15
C GLY A 151 -11.10 11.89 -4.41
N ALA A 152 -10.02 11.15 -4.16
CA ALA A 152 -10.02 9.71 -3.92
C ALA A 152 -11.30 9.16 -3.25
N PRO A 153 -12.03 8.21 -3.86
CA PRO A 153 -13.23 7.66 -3.26
C PRO A 153 -12.90 7.07 -1.88
N GLU A 154 -13.81 7.22 -0.92
CA GLU A 154 -13.67 6.54 0.37
C GLU A 154 -13.48 5.04 0.12
N VAL A 155 -12.35 4.53 0.60
CA VAL A 155 -11.83 3.17 0.36
C VAL A 155 -12.69 2.08 1.05
N THR A 156 -13.87 2.45 1.57
CA THR A 156 -14.74 1.67 2.42
C THR A 156 -15.70 0.73 1.69
N ARG A 157 -15.80 0.75 0.34
CA ARG A 157 -16.77 -0.09 -0.41
C ARG A 157 -16.20 -1.02 -1.50
N ILE A 158 -14.89 -1.29 -1.51
CA ILE A 158 -14.31 -2.20 -2.52
C ILE A 158 -14.59 -3.67 -2.14
N GLN A 159 -15.29 -4.42 -3.01
CA GLN A 159 -15.41 -5.87 -2.90
C GLN A 159 -14.03 -6.54 -3.05
N VAL A 160 -13.56 -7.18 -1.99
CA VAL A 160 -12.27 -7.91 -2.00
C VAL A 160 -12.52 -9.37 -2.37
N ALA A 161 -12.17 -9.76 -3.59
CA ALA A 161 -12.32 -11.14 -4.08
C ALA A 161 -11.15 -12.06 -3.67
N THR A 162 -10.17 -11.56 -2.92
CA THR A 162 -9.12 -12.41 -2.33
C THR A 162 -9.64 -13.11 -1.08
N SER A 163 -9.15 -14.33 -0.79
CA SER A 163 -9.54 -15.06 0.42
C SER A 163 -9.17 -14.28 1.67
N LYS A 164 -10.12 -14.08 2.60
CA LYS A 164 -9.85 -13.50 3.91
C LYS A 164 -8.76 -14.30 4.65
N PRO A 165 -7.63 -13.70 5.04
CA PRO A 165 -6.59 -14.42 5.76
C PRO A 165 -7.10 -14.82 7.14
N LYS A 166 -6.67 -15.98 7.65
CA LYS A 166 -6.98 -16.39 9.03
C LYS A 166 -6.37 -15.40 10.03
N MET A 167 -7.11 -15.05 11.08
CA MET A 167 -6.55 -14.30 12.21
C MET A 167 -5.57 -15.19 12.97
N THR A 168 -4.38 -14.66 13.26
CA THR A 168 -3.33 -15.33 14.04
C THR A 168 -2.88 -14.40 15.16
N ARG A 169 -2.20 -14.93 16.19
CA ARG A 169 -1.65 -14.13 17.30
C ARG A 169 -0.83 -12.92 16.81
N SER A 170 0.10 -13.15 15.90
CA SER A 170 0.92 -12.08 15.31
C SER A 170 0.11 -11.02 14.57
N ARG A 171 -0.94 -11.43 13.85
CA ARG A 171 -1.84 -10.50 13.13
C ARG A 171 -2.70 -9.71 14.11
N SER A 172 -3.24 -10.36 15.14
CA SER A 172 -4.07 -9.68 16.13
C SER A 172 -3.24 -8.65 16.90
N LEU A 173 -2.02 -9.00 17.31
CA LEU A 173 -1.11 -8.07 17.98
C LEU A 173 -0.74 -6.88 17.10
N LEU A 174 -0.35 -7.12 15.85
CA LEU A 174 -0.05 -6.04 14.92
C LEU A 174 -1.26 -5.13 14.73
N ILE A 175 -2.42 -5.69 14.37
CA ILE A 175 -3.65 -4.92 14.11
C ILE A 175 -4.08 -4.13 15.34
N SER A 176 -4.09 -4.74 16.52
CA SER A 176 -4.44 -4.05 17.77
C SER A 176 -3.44 -2.96 18.14
N LEU A 177 -2.16 -3.15 17.85
CA LEU A 177 -1.15 -2.11 18.06
C LEU A 177 -1.30 -0.94 17.08
N LEU A 178 -1.63 -1.22 15.80
CA LEU A 178 -1.95 -0.17 14.83
C LEU A 178 -3.18 0.62 15.27
N GLU A 179 -4.23 -0.06 15.74
CA GLU A 179 -5.43 0.60 16.26
C GLU A 179 -5.07 1.51 17.43
N LEU A 180 -4.37 1.00 18.45
CA LEU A 180 -3.98 1.78 19.63
C LEU A 180 -3.14 3.00 19.28
N TYR A 181 -2.20 2.84 18.35
CA TYR A 181 -1.36 3.94 17.88
C TYR A 181 -2.16 5.03 17.15
N GLY A 182 -3.21 4.65 16.42
CA GLY A 182 -4.06 5.58 15.68
C GLY A 182 -5.03 6.38 16.55
N ILE A 183 -5.38 5.92 17.75
CA ILE A 183 -6.39 6.55 18.64
C ILE A 183 -6.12 8.05 18.90
N PRO A 184 -4.88 8.50 19.20
CA PRO A 184 -4.62 9.91 19.47
C PRO A 184 -4.64 10.81 18.22
N GLY A 185 -4.94 10.26 17.03
CA GLY A 185 -4.98 11.00 15.76
C GLY A 185 -3.64 11.06 15.01
N TYR A 186 -2.67 10.22 15.38
CA TYR A 186 -1.40 10.14 14.67
C TYR A 186 -1.57 9.43 13.32
N LYS A 187 -0.89 9.96 12.30
CA LYS A 187 -0.81 9.31 11.00
C LYS A 187 -0.01 8.01 11.11
N LEU A 188 -0.57 6.95 10.56
CA LEU A 188 0.08 5.63 10.47
C LEU A 188 0.69 5.45 9.09
N THR A 189 1.98 5.74 8.97
CA THR A 189 2.72 5.45 7.73
C THR A 189 3.47 4.13 7.85
N LEU A 190 4.08 3.71 6.74
CA LEU A 190 4.94 2.52 6.74
C LEU A 190 6.11 2.65 7.73
N LEU A 191 6.57 3.87 8.05
CA LEU A 191 7.66 4.07 9.01
C LEU A 191 7.24 3.69 10.42
N GLU A 192 6.08 4.17 10.89
CA GLU A 192 5.55 3.84 12.21
C GLU A 192 5.26 2.35 12.31
N ILE A 193 4.61 1.76 11.29
CA ILE A 193 4.30 0.32 11.27
C ILE A 193 5.57 -0.53 11.34
N GLN A 194 6.66 -0.13 10.64
CA GLN A 194 7.94 -0.82 10.73
C GLN A 194 8.48 -0.82 12.16
N LYS A 195 8.26 0.23 12.95
CA LYS A 195 8.76 0.35 14.33
C LYS A 195 7.87 -0.37 15.33
N LEU A 196 6.56 -0.30 15.14
CA LEU A 196 5.60 -1.07 15.93
C LEU A 196 5.82 -2.57 15.77
N ALA A 197 5.99 -3.05 14.54
CA ALA A 197 6.33 -4.45 14.27
C ALA A 197 7.72 -4.84 14.81
N TYR A 198 8.68 -3.91 14.81
CA TYR A 198 10.01 -4.14 15.38
C TYR A 198 9.92 -4.39 16.88
N PHE A 199 9.23 -3.52 17.61
CA PHE A 199 9.08 -3.67 19.05
C PHE A 199 8.23 -4.88 19.45
N LEU A 200 7.22 -5.26 18.66
CA LEU A 200 6.52 -6.53 18.87
C LEU A 200 7.46 -7.73 18.76
N GLN A 201 8.33 -7.75 17.75
CA GLN A 201 9.29 -8.85 17.60
C GLN A 201 10.32 -8.89 18.73
N VAL A 202 10.84 -7.73 19.12
CA VAL A 202 11.78 -7.61 20.24
C VAL A 202 11.12 -8.03 21.57
N ALA A 203 9.83 -7.74 21.76
CA ALA A 203 9.04 -8.22 22.90
C ALA A 203 8.75 -9.75 22.86
N GLY A 204 9.36 -10.49 21.93
CA GLY A 204 9.30 -11.95 21.87
C GLY A 204 8.23 -12.52 20.95
N GLU A 205 7.46 -11.69 20.22
CA GLU A 205 6.51 -12.22 19.24
C GLU A 205 7.28 -12.76 18.01
N PRO A 206 7.09 -14.03 17.60
CA PRO A 206 7.87 -14.66 16.54
C PRO A 206 7.41 -14.23 15.13
N LEU A 207 7.53 -12.94 14.81
CA LEU A 207 7.11 -12.36 13.52
C LEU A 207 7.99 -12.81 12.33
N LYS A 208 9.19 -13.34 12.60
CA LYS A 208 10.18 -13.76 11.59
C LYS A 208 10.56 -12.62 10.63
N LEU A 209 10.54 -11.38 11.10
CA LEU A 209 10.95 -10.18 10.39
C LEU A 209 12.47 -10.07 10.41
N ARG A 210 13.07 -9.85 9.24
CA ARG A 210 14.53 -9.75 9.09
C ARG A 210 14.92 -8.28 9.08
N TYR A 211 15.17 -7.73 10.27
CA TYR A 211 15.52 -6.33 10.42
C TYR A 211 16.99 -6.07 10.06
N VAL A 212 17.23 -4.93 9.42
CA VAL A 212 18.56 -4.41 9.12
C VAL A 212 18.68 -2.93 9.51
N LYS A 213 19.91 -2.48 9.78
CA LYS A 213 20.25 -1.05 9.92
C LYS A 213 19.90 -0.32 8.61
N HIS A 214 18.96 0.62 8.63
CA HIS A 214 18.51 1.33 7.44
C HIS A 214 18.34 2.85 7.67
N LYS A 215 17.98 3.59 6.61
CA LYS A 215 17.88 5.06 6.59
C LYS A 215 17.07 5.63 7.76
N TYR A 216 15.87 5.11 8.01
CA TYR A 216 14.95 5.58 9.05
C TYR A 216 14.92 4.67 10.28
N GLY A 217 16.07 4.08 10.65
CA GLY A 217 16.16 3.10 11.75
C GLY A 217 15.97 1.66 11.25
N PRO A 218 15.66 0.70 12.14
CA PRO A 218 15.49 -0.71 11.79
C PRO A 218 14.42 -0.92 10.73
N TYR A 219 14.70 -1.70 9.69
CA TYR A 219 13.76 -1.97 8.60
C TYR A 219 13.74 -3.45 8.23
N ALA A 220 12.55 -4.01 8.04
CA ALA A 220 12.35 -5.37 7.52
C ALA A 220 11.52 -5.34 6.23
N ASP A 221 12.14 -5.66 5.09
CA ASP A 221 11.42 -5.68 3.80
C ASP A 221 10.30 -6.73 3.77
N ASN A 222 10.49 -7.85 4.48
CA ASN A 222 9.50 -8.93 4.49
C ASN A 222 8.20 -8.59 5.25
N LEU A 223 8.16 -7.49 6.02
CA LEU A 223 6.91 -6.98 6.59
C LEU A 223 5.90 -6.59 5.51
N ASN A 224 6.39 -6.16 4.34
CA ASN A 224 5.55 -5.76 3.22
C ASN A 224 4.61 -6.88 2.76
N HIS A 225 5.04 -8.15 2.84
CA HIS A 225 4.20 -9.29 2.48
C HIS A 225 3.09 -9.53 3.49
N ALA A 226 3.35 -9.30 4.78
CA ALA A 226 2.35 -9.43 5.83
C ALA A 226 1.25 -8.37 5.65
N LEU A 227 1.62 -7.10 5.43
CA LEU A 227 0.68 -6.00 5.19
C LEU A 227 -0.15 -6.22 3.92
N GLN A 228 0.49 -6.61 2.81
CA GLN A 228 -0.22 -6.96 1.56
C GLN A 228 -1.26 -8.07 1.75
N ARG A 229 -0.99 -9.03 2.64
CA ARG A 229 -1.89 -10.17 2.86
C ARG A 229 -3.15 -9.77 3.62
N ILE A 230 -3.08 -8.76 4.49
CA ILE A 230 -4.20 -8.28 5.32
C ILE A 230 -4.86 -7.00 4.79
N GLU A 231 -4.24 -6.34 3.81
CA GLU A 231 -4.81 -5.20 3.07
C GLU A 231 -6.14 -5.58 2.41
N GLY A 232 -7.16 -4.78 2.69
CA GLY A 232 -8.54 -4.99 2.26
C GLY A 232 -9.35 -5.98 3.08
N HIS A 233 -8.75 -6.64 4.07
CA HIS A 233 -9.46 -7.53 5.00
C HIS A 233 -9.51 -6.99 6.41
N TYR A 234 -8.39 -6.43 6.87
CA TYR A 234 -8.22 -5.95 8.23
C TYR A 234 -7.63 -4.54 8.30
N ILE A 235 -6.90 -4.12 7.27
CA ILE A 235 -6.35 -2.77 7.14
C ILE A 235 -6.64 -2.23 5.75
N ARG A 236 -6.52 -0.91 5.59
CA ARG A 236 -6.55 -0.21 4.31
C ARG A 236 -5.48 0.87 4.25
N GLY A 237 -5.13 1.26 3.04
CA GLY A 237 -4.28 2.41 2.77
C GLY A 237 -2.84 2.06 2.43
N TYR A 238 -2.40 0.80 2.64
CA TYR A 238 -1.00 0.42 2.43
C TYR A 238 -0.58 0.45 0.94
N GLY A 239 -1.45 -0.05 0.06
CA GLY A 239 -1.26 0.02 -1.39
C GLY A 239 0.11 -0.47 -1.92
N ASP A 240 0.88 0.44 -2.52
CA ASP A 240 2.09 0.17 -3.33
C ASP A 240 3.42 0.31 -2.58
N ARG A 241 3.40 0.27 -1.23
CA ARG A 241 4.59 0.51 -0.39
C ARG A 241 5.08 1.97 -0.42
N SER A 242 4.19 2.92 -0.75
CA SER A 242 4.51 4.34 -0.60
C SER A 242 4.82 4.67 0.86
N GLN A 243 5.85 5.50 1.09
CA GLN A 243 6.18 5.97 2.44
C GLN A 243 5.13 6.94 2.98
N ASP A 244 4.42 7.65 2.11
CA ASP A 244 3.38 8.63 2.49
C ASP A 244 1.98 7.99 2.56
N ALA A 245 1.89 6.66 2.50
CA ALA A 245 0.63 5.94 2.64
C ALA A 245 0.08 6.10 4.07
N GLU A 246 -1.17 6.55 4.19
CA GLU A 246 -1.88 6.62 5.47
C GLU A 246 -2.71 5.35 5.65
N ILE A 247 -2.25 4.49 6.56
CA ILE A 247 -2.79 3.16 6.80
C ILE A 247 -3.71 3.22 8.01
N TYR A 248 -4.88 2.59 7.90
CA TYR A 248 -5.84 2.52 9.00
C TYR A 248 -6.41 1.10 9.14
N VAL A 249 -6.88 0.79 10.34
CA VAL A 249 -7.51 -0.50 10.65
C VAL A 249 -8.99 -0.45 10.27
N LEU A 250 -9.46 -1.49 9.60
CA LEU A 250 -10.88 -1.66 9.27
C LEU A 250 -11.66 -2.18 10.49
N PRO A 251 -12.97 -1.89 10.62
CA PRO A 251 -13.81 -2.44 11.68
C PRO A 251 -13.69 -3.97 11.82
N GLU A 252 -13.68 -4.69 10.69
CA GLU A 252 -13.52 -6.16 10.70
C GLU A 252 -12.17 -6.60 11.27
N GLY A 253 -11.11 -5.80 11.08
CA GLY A 253 -9.79 -6.01 11.66
C GLY A 253 -9.79 -5.78 13.16
N ARG A 254 -10.36 -4.66 13.61
CA ARG A 254 -10.50 -4.31 15.02
C ARG A 254 -11.28 -5.39 15.78
N GLU A 255 -12.41 -5.82 15.24
CA GLU A 255 -13.30 -6.79 15.89
C GLU A 255 -12.64 -8.17 15.97
N ALA A 256 -11.98 -8.59 14.88
CA ALA A 256 -11.26 -9.86 14.86
C ALA A 256 -10.03 -9.87 15.77
N GLY A 257 -9.29 -8.75 15.84
CA GLY A 257 -8.13 -8.59 16.73
C GLY A 257 -8.55 -8.63 18.19
N LYS A 258 -9.57 -7.85 18.57
CA LYS A 258 -10.12 -7.82 19.93
C LYS A 258 -10.62 -9.19 20.38
N ARG A 259 -11.38 -9.89 19.53
CA ARG A 259 -11.89 -11.23 19.84
C ARG A 259 -10.75 -12.24 20.08
N PHE A 260 -9.69 -12.18 19.28
CA PHE A 260 -8.54 -13.06 19.46
C PHE A 260 -7.83 -12.78 20.79
N LEU A 261 -7.57 -11.50 21.09
CA LEU A 261 -6.87 -11.09 22.30
C LEU A 261 -7.64 -11.40 23.60
N GLN A 262 -8.97 -11.35 23.57
CA GLN A 262 -9.81 -11.79 24.71
C GLN A 262 -9.58 -13.27 25.08
N GLN A 263 -9.16 -14.09 24.12
CA GLN A 263 -8.90 -15.51 24.30
C GLN A 263 -7.41 -15.81 24.52
N SER A 264 -6.56 -14.79 24.66
CA SER A 264 -5.10 -14.95 24.76
C SER A 264 -4.47 -13.89 25.68
N PRO A 265 -4.56 -14.07 27.02
CA PRO A 265 -4.01 -13.12 28.00
C PRO A 265 -2.53 -12.77 27.78
N ASP A 266 -1.69 -13.75 27.45
CA ASP A 266 -0.25 -13.52 27.21
C ASP A 266 0.01 -12.63 26.00
N ALA A 267 -0.92 -12.56 25.04
CA ALA A 267 -0.81 -11.63 23.92
C ALA A 267 -1.05 -10.18 24.39
N ASN A 268 -1.98 -9.95 25.32
CA ASN A 268 -2.22 -8.61 25.87
C ASN A 268 -0.97 -8.06 26.57
N ASN A 269 -0.22 -8.89 27.29
CA ASN A 269 1.02 -8.47 27.96
C ASN A 269 2.04 -7.88 26.97
N CYS A 270 2.23 -8.54 25.82
CA CYS A 270 3.12 -8.06 24.75
C CYS A 270 2.64 -6.70 24.19
N LEU A 271 1.34 -6.57 23.96
CA LEU A 271 0.73 -5.32 23.48
C LEU A 271 0.91 -4.17 24.48
N GLU A 272 0.68 -4.43 25.77
CA GLU A 272 0.87 -3.46 26.85
C GLU A 272 2.32 -3.05 27.03
N GLN A 273 3.26 -3.98 26.88
CA GLN A 273 4.70 -3.69 26.96
C GLN A 273 5.12 -2.71 25.85
N VAL A 274 4.68 -2.93 24.62
CA VAL A 274 4.97 -2.01 23.50
C VAL A 274 4.25 -0.68 23.68
N SER A 275 2.98 -0.69 24.09
CA SER A 275 2.19 0.53 24.33
C SER A 275 2.82 1.42 25.39
N ARG A 276 3.27 0.85 26.51
CA ARG A 276 3.98 1.60 27.57
C ARG A 276 5.32 2.13 27.10
N LEU A 277 6.05 1.38 26.26
CA LEU A 277 7.32 1.81 25.71
C LEU A 277 7.16 3.08 24.85
N ILE A 278 6.20 3.06 23.93
CA ILE A 278 6.05 4.13 22.93
C ILE A 278 5.30 5.35 23.47
N MET A 279 4.73 5.28 24.67
CA MET A 279 4.00 6.38 25.29
C MET A 279 4.88 7.64 25.39
N GLY A 280 4.43 8.74 24.78
CA GLY A 280 5.18 10.00 24.64
C GLY A 280 6.21 10.03 23.50
N PHE A 281 6.30 8.98 22.68
CA PHE A 281 7.18 8.86 21.51
C PHE A 281 6.40 8.59 20.21
N GLU A 282 5.08 8.73 20.21
CA GLU A 282 4.15 8.37 19.12
C GLU A 282 4.18 9.33 17.91
N THR A 283 5.17 10.23 17.85
CA THR A 283 5.40 11.03 16.64
C THR A 283 6.35 10.28 15.70
N PRO A 284 6.34 10.56 14.38
CA PRO A 284 7.32 9.96 13.46
C PRO A 284 8.77 10.16 13.91
N TYR A 285 9.08 11.35 14.45
CA TYR A 285 10.36 11.66 15.07
C TYR A 285 10.65 10.76 16.28
N GLY A 286 9.69 10.63 17.21
CA GLY A 286 9.82 9.85 18.44
C GLY A 286 9.98 8.36 18.16
N MET A 287 9.18 7.80 17.26
CA MET A 287 9.23 6.39 16.88
C MET A 287 10.55 6.05 16.18
N GLU A 288 11.04 6.91 15.27
CA GLU A 288 12.35 6.70 14.67
C GLU A 288 13.46 6.78 15.73
N LEU A 289 13.42 7.78 16.59
CA LEU A 289 14.42 7.97 17.65
C LEU A 289 14.48 6.76 18.57
N LEU A 290 13.34 6.33 19.12
CA LEU A 290 13.26 5.23 20.08
C LEU A 290 13.77 3.92 19.46
N ALA A 291 13.34 3.59 18.24
CA ALA A 291 13.78 2.39 17.55
C ALA A 291 15.27 2.43 17.16
N THR A 292 15.79 3.62 16.83
CA THR A 292 17.22 3.82 16.52
C THR A 292 18.08 3.60 17.76
N VAL A 293 17.70 4.19 18.90
CA VAL A 293 18.43 4.04 20.17
C VAL A 293 18.41 2.59 20.64
N HIS A 294 17.24 1.94 20.60
CA HIS A 294 17.13 0.52 20.95
C HIS A 294 18.03 -0.35 20.06
N TRP A 295 18.03 -0.11 18.74
CA TRP A 295 18.88 -0.86 17.82
C TRP A 295 20.38 -0.75 18.14
N VAL A 296 20.89 0.46 18.40
CA VAL A 296 22.32 0.59 18.73
C VAL A 296 22.68 -0.08 20.05
N ALA A 297 21.78 -0.09 21.03
CA ALA A 297 22.00 -0.77 22.31
C ALA A 297 21.97 -2.30 22.16
N GLN A 298 21.11 -2.84 21.30
CA GLN A 298 21.09 -4.28 21.01
C GLN A 298 22.34 -4.74 20.26
N GLU A 299 22.83 -3.94 19.30
CA GLU A 299 24.03 -4.27 18.53
C GLU A 299 25.34 -4.02 19.29
N ASN A 300 25.30 -3.22 20.37
CA ASN A 300 26.46 -2.88 21.17
C ASN A 300 26.14 -2.90 22.68
N PRO A 301 26.61 -3.91 23.44
CA PRO A 301 26.33 -4.03 24.88
C PRO A 301 26.78 -2.84 25.73
N GLU A 302 27.80 -2.08 25.30
CA GLU A 302 28.25 -0.90 26.04
C GLU A 302 27.28 0.27 25.84
N ALA A 303 26.65 0.39 24.67
CA ALA A 303 25.57 1.36 24.45
C ALA A 303 24.29 1.05 25.25
N ALA A 304 24.08 -0.21 25.65
CA ALA A 304 23.01 -0.59 26.56
C ALA A 304 23.27 -0.15 28.01
N LYS A 305 24.55 0.03 28.40
CA LYS A 305 24.96 0.43 29.76
C LYS A 305 25.27 1.93 29.88
N ASP A 306 25.76 2.55 28.81
CA ASP A 306 26.20 3.94 28.78
C ASP A 306 25.49 4.72 27.68
N CYS A 307 24.74 5.74 28.12
CA CYS A 307 23.99 6.61 27.23
C CYS A 307 24.88 7.47 26.32
N GLU A 308 26.10 7.83 26.72
CA GLU A 308 27.00 8.62 25.88
C GLU A 308 27.56 7.79 24.72
N VAL A 309 27.80 6.49 24.95
CA VAL A 309 28.12 5.53 23.88
C VAL A 309 26.96 5.40 22.90
N ALA A 310 25.72 5.28 23.40
CA ALA A 310 24.54 5.25 22.55
C ALA A 310 24.39 6.52 21.69
N ILE A 311 24.65 7.71 22.26
CA ILE A 311 24.63 8.99 21.52
C ILE A 311 25.64 8.96 20.38
N ALA A 312 26.90 8.58 20.66
CA ALA A 312 27.95 8.52 19.67
C ALA A 312 27.58 7.58 18.50
N LEU A 313 27.07 6.38 18.80
CA LEU A 313 26.67 5.40 17.77
C LEU A 313 25.45 5.84 16.95
N VAL A 314 24.47 6.52 17.57
CA VAL A 314 23.33 7.09 16.83
C VAL A 314 23.78 8.17 15.86
N HIS A 315 24.73 9.02 16.28
CA HIS A 315 25.29 10.07 15.43
C HIS A 315 26.23 9.53 14.34
N ASP A 316 26.91 8.42 14.60
CA ASP A 316 27.71 7.70 13.61
C ASP A 316 26.86 6.94 12.57
N TRP A 317 25.59 6.64 12.88
CA TRP A 317 24.70 5.96 11.95
C TRP A 317 24.58 6.71 10.61
N SER A 318 24.46 8.05 10.64
CA SER A 318 24.44 8.91 9.45
C SER A 318 24.46 10.38 9.81
N ASP A 319 24.93 11.23 8.91
CA ASP A 319 24.88 12.71 9.07
C ASP A 319 23.46 13.22 9.32
N ARG A 320 22.45 12.62 8.66
CA ARG A 320 21.05 12.98 8.89
C ARG A 320 20.65 12.77 10.35
N LYS A 321 21.01 11.63 10.95
CA LYS A 321 20.66 11.32 12.34
C LYS A 321 21.45 12.20 13.31
N ARG A 322 22.72 12.46 13.02
CA ARG A 322 23.56 13.42 13.77
C ARG A 322 22.91 14.80 13.87
N ASN A 323 22.38 15.30 12.76
CA ASN A 323 21.74 16.62 12.68
C ASN A 323 20.30 16.63 13.22
N LEU A 324 19.56 15.53 13.04
CA LEU A 324 18.15 15.43 13.43
C LEU A 324 17.98 15.18 14.92
N PHE A 325 18.78 14.28 15.51
CA PHE A 325 18.61 13.82 16.88
C PHE A 325 19.56 14.52 17.83
N LYS A 326 19.03 15.49 18.58
CA LYS A 326 19.78 16.17 19.64
C LYS A 326 20.22 15.15 20.72
N PRO A 327 21.43 15.25 21.28
CA PRO A 327 21.88 14.38 22.37
C PRO A 327 20.87 14.29 23.51
N SER A 328 20.25 15.40 23.93
CA SER A 328 19.23 15.42 24.98
C SER A 328 17.98 14.59 24.64
N HIS A 329 17.60 14.49 23.36
CA HIS A 329 16.48 13.66 22.94
C HIS A 329 16.87 12.18 22.97
N ILE A 330 18.09 11.84 22.53
CA ILE A 330 18.64 10.49 22.62
C ILE A 330 18.70 10.03 24.08
N ARG A 331 19.13 10.89 25.01
CA ARG A 331 19.12 10.58 26.45
C ARG A 331 17.73 10.23 26.96
N LYS A 332 16.70 10.99 26.57
CA LYS A 332 15.31 10.70 26.95
C LYS A 332 14.83 9.35 26.41
N ALA A 333 15.16 9.03 25.16
CA ALA A 333 14.81 7.74 24.56
C ALA A 333 15.54 6.57 25.25
N TRP A 334 16.83 6.71 25.53
CA TRP A 334 17.62 5.73 26.27
C TRP A 334 17.06 5.50 27.68
N GLN A 335 16.74 6.58 28.40
CA GLN A 335 16.10 6.49 29.72
C GLN A 335 14.74 5.80 29.67
N ARG A 336 13.92 6.08 28.65
CA ARG A 336 12.65 5.38 28.45
C ARG A 336 12.87 3.87 28.25
N LEU A 337 13.83 3.48 27.41
CA LEU A 337 14.17 2.07 27.17
C LEU A 337 14.64 1.38 28.45
N TYR A 338 15.53 2.03 29.20
CA TYR A 338 16.03 1.53 30.49
C TYR A 338 14.89 1.35 31.51
N GLN A 339 14.05 2.37 31.71
CA GLN A 339 12.93 2.35 32.67
C GLN A 339 11.87 1.31 32.34
N GLN A 340 11.72 0.94 31.07
CA GLN A 340 10.76 -0.07 30.62
C GLN A 340 11.39 -1.47 30.47
N ASN A 341 12.67 -1.65 30.87
CA ASN A 341 13.44 -2.89 30.76
C ASN A 341 13.62 -3.40 29.32
N TRP A 342 14.04 -2.53 28.41
CA TRP A 342 14.34 -2.85 27.00
C TRP A 342 15.83 -2.80 26.64
N LEU A 343 16.71 -2.50 27.60
CA LEU A 343 18.17 -2.47 27.42
C LEU A 343 18.84 -3.69 28.03
#